data_AF-A0A7S2N009-F1
#
_entry.id   AF-A0A7S2N009-F1
#
_cell.length_a   1.000
_cell.length_b   1.000
_cell.length_c   1.000
_cell.angle_alpha   90.00
_cell.angle_beta   90.00
_cell.angle_gamma   90.00
#
_symmetry.space_group_name_H-M   'P 1'
#
loop_
_entity.id
_entity.type
_entity.pdbx_description
1 polymer ?
#
loop_
_entity_poly.entity_id
_entity_poly.type
_entity_poly.pdbx_seq_one_letter_code
_entity_poly.pdbx_strand_id
1 'polypeptide(L)'
;AAAATPRDYSKVGGLLAIAHSITGRYRHEFKSDTLYSEIKTVLEAFQSPLLELAKLAVSELPAATTAGKAAVVPLLSSLTTLTKLFYDLTAQDLPEYFEDHLTEWIAIFKQLLSYANPALDCDEDDTEPSPISYMQSEVVECMALLMSKEEEAFQPFLSDSVSTVWTLLMATGLAPHQDLLATTSIRFLTTVACSPHHALFASQDALQNVCEKIIAPNVQLLTQDEELFEDNPFEYIRRDVEGSDADTRR
;
A
#
# COMPACT_ATOMS: atom_id res chain seq x y z
N ALA A 1 -20.91 -13.67 -28.60
CA ALA A 1 -20.03 -12.99 -27.64
C ALA A 1 -18.65 -12.91 -28.28
N ALA A 2 -18.22 -11.73 -28.69
CA ALA A 2 -16.85 -11.56 -29.14
C ALA A 2 -15.96 -11.78 -27.91
N ALA A 3 -15.11 -12.81 -27.94
CA ALA A 3 -14.07 -12.97 -26.94
C ALA A 3 -13.23 -11.69 -26.99
N ALA A 4 -13.35 -10.85 -25.96
CA ALA A 4 -12.52 -9.67 -25.82
C ALA A 4 -11.08 -10.15 -25.92
N THR A 5 -10.32 -9.59 -26.87
CA THR A 5 -8.90 -9.89 -26.99
C THR A 5 -8.25 -9.61 -25.62
N PRO A 6 -7.46 -10.54 -25.06
CA PRO A 6 -6.81 -10.31 -23.77
C PRO A 6 -6.07 -8.97 -23.81
N ARG A 7 -6.31 -8.11 -22.82
CA ARG A 7 -5.64 -6.81 -22.77
C ARG A 7 -4.16 -7.02 -22.53
N ASP A 8 -3.36 -6.27 -23.27
CA ASP A 8 -1.91 -6.28 -23.13
C ASP A 8 -1.53 -5.36 -21.96
N TYR A 9 -1.45 -5.92 -20.76
CA TYR A 9 -1.12 -5.17 -19.55
C TYR A 9 0.29 -4.59 -19.57
N SER A 10 1.19 -5.07 -20.43
CA SER A 10 2.48 -4.40 -20.64
C SER A 10 2.30 -3.03 -21.30
N LYS A 11 1.39 -2.92 -22.27
CA LYS A 11 1.05 -1.62 -22.90
C LYS A 11 0.25 -0.73 -21.97
N VAL A 12 -0.73 -1.30 -21.26
CA VAL A 12 -1.52 -0.55 -20.26
C VAL A 12 -0.60 0.01 -19.18
N GLY A 13 0.28 -0.82 -18.61
CA GLY A 13 1.27 -0.41 -17.62
C GLY A 13 2.16 0.75 -18.11
N GLY A 14 2.60 0.72 -19.37
CA GLY A 14 3.36 1.83 -19.96
C GLY A 14 2.60 3.16 -19.99
N LEU A 15 1.32 3.15 -20.35
CA LEU A 15 0.48 4.36 -20.34
C LEU A 15 0.22 4.87 -18.92
N LEU A 16 -0.04 3.96 -17.98
CA LEU A 16 -0.25 4.31 -16.58
C LEU A 16 1.02 4.91 -15.95
N ALA A 17 2.20 4.37 -16.28
CA ALA A 17 3.47 4.89 -15.80
C ALA A 17 3.73 6.32 -16.29
N ILE A 18 3.36 6.63 -17.54
CA ILE A 18 3.44 8.00 -18.06
C ILE A 18 2.51 8.92 -17.26
N ALA A 19 1.26 8.52 -17.05
CA ALA A 19 0.32 9.31 -16.25
C ALA A 19 0.88 9.57 -14.84
N HIS A 20 1.36 8.52 -14.16
CA HIS A 20 1.93 8.61 -12.81
C HIS A 20 3.17 9.52 -12.76
N SER A 21 4.01 9.50 -13.80
CA SER A 21 5.18 10.39 -13.87
C SER A 21 4.82 11.88 -13.91
N ILE A 22 3.62 12.21 -14.39
CA ILE A 22 3.09 13.58 -14.45
C ILE A 22 2.41 13.93 -13.12
N THR A 23 1.54 13.05 -12.63
CA THR A 23 0.70 13.30 -11.45
C THR A 23 1.43 13.10 -10.13
N GLY A 24 2.52 12.34 -10.09
CA GLY A 24 3.27 12.07 -8.86
C GLY A 24 3.78 13.32 -8.14
N ARG A 25 4.04 14.42 -8.89
CA ARG A 25 4.44 15.71 -8.30
C ARG A 25 3.37 16.32 -7.40
N TYR A 26 2.09 16.01 -7.65
CA TYR A 26 0.97 16.56 -6.89
C TYR A 26 1.05 16.21 -5.41
N ARG A 27 1.74 15.13 -5.02
CA ARG A 27 1.91 14.74 -3.61
C ARG A 27 2.67 15.76 -2.76
N HIS A 28 3.52 16.57 -3.39
CA HIS A 28 4.47 17.42 -2.67
C HIS A 28 4.35 18.90 -3.04
N GLU A 29 3.53 19.24 -4.04
CA GLU A 29 3.32 20.63 -4.41
C GLU A 29 2.41 21.38 -3.41
N PHE A 30 2.68 22.68 -3.26
CA PHE A 30 1.83 23.57 -2.47
C PHE A 30 0.54 23.90 -3.23
N LYS A 31 -0.55 24.00 -2.46
CA LYS A 31 -1.87 24.39 -2.97
C LYS A 31 -1.79 25.73 -3.71
N SER A 32 -2.24 25.74 -4.96
CA SER A 32 -2.34 26.94 -5.81
C SER A 32 -3.44 26.79 -6.85
N ASP A 33 -4.03 27.90 -7.30
CA ASP A 33 -5.07 27.89 -8.34
C ASP A 33 -4.58 27.23 -9.64
N THR A 34 -3.31 27.40 -9.97
CA THR A 34 -2.67 26.75 -11.13
C THR A 34 -2.66 25.23 -10.98
N LEU A 35 -2.25 24.72 -9.82
CA LEU A 35 -2.21 23.28 -9.54
C LEU A 35 -3.63 22.69 -9.58
N TYR A 36 -4.60 23.32 -8.93
CA TYR A 36 -5.98 22.83 -8.93
C TYR A 36 -6.64 22.87 -10.31
N SER A 37 -6.29 23.86 -11.16
CA SER A 37 -6.74 23.91 -12.55
C SER A 37 -6.17 22.77 -13.39
N GLU A 38 -4.89 22.42 -13.17
CA GLU A 38 -4.25 21.27 -13.82
C GLU A 38 -4.89 19.95 -13.36
N ILE A 39 -5.02 19.74 -12.05
CA ILE A 39 -5.64 18.55 -11.46
C ILE A 39 -7.05 18.37 -12.02
N LYS A 40 -7.86 19.43 -12.06
CA LYS A 40 -9.22 19.38 -12.62
C LYS A 40 -9.22 18.91 -14.08
N THR A 41 -8.31 19.45 -14.90
CA THR A 41 -8.17 19.06 -16.32
C THR A 41 -7.83 17.57 -16.46
N VAL A 42 -6.96 17.05 -15.59
CA VAL A 42 -6.61 15.62 -15.57
C VAL A 42 -7.81 14.78 -15.12
N LEU A 43 -8.51 15.19 -14.06
CA LEU A 43 -9.67 14.47 -13.52
C LEU A 43 -10.78 14.32 -14.56
N GLU A 44 -11.13 15.39 -15.29
CA GLU A 44 -12.15 15.36 -16.35
C GLU A 44 -11.88 14.29 -17.41
N ALA A 45 -10.60 14.00 -17.70
CA ALA A 45 -10.22 12.99 -18.68
C ALA A 45 -10.00 11.59 -18.07
N PHE A 46 -9.54 11.49 -16.82
CA PHE A 46 -9.03 10.24 -16.26
C PHE A 46 -9.94 9.58 -15.23
N GLN A 47 -10.73 10.32 -14.44
CA GLN A 47 -11.36 9.77 -13.24
C GLN A 47 -12.26 8.55 -13.50
N SER A 48 -13.09 8.60 -14.54
CA SER A 48 -13.97 7.49 -14.91
C SER A 48 -13.23 6.35 -15.61
N PRO A 49 -12.40 6.59 -16.66
CA PRO A 49 -11.62 5.53 -17.29
C PRO A 49 -10.68 4.79 -16.31
N LEU A 50 -10.12 5.51 -15.32
CA LEU A 50 -9.23 4.94 -14.32
C LEU A 50 -9.95 3.93 -13.44
N LEU A 51 -11.12 4.28 -12.91
CA LEU A 51 -11.95 3.39 -12.09
C LEU A 51 -12.41 2.16 -12.89
N GLU A 52 -12.89 2.36 -14.11
CA GLU A 52 -13.34 1.24 -14.96
C GLU A 52 -12.19 0.29 -15.30
N LEU A 53 -10.99 0.82 -15.56
CA LEU A 53 -9.80 0.01 -15.77
C LEU A 53 -9.41 -0.74 -14.49
N ALA A 54 -9.50 -0.12 -13.32
CA ALA A 54 -9.18 -0.77 -12.04
C ALA A 54 -10.13 -1.93 -11.73
N LYS A 55 -11.45 -1.73 -11.86
CA LYS A 55 -12.44 -2.80 -11.69
C LYS A 55 -12.16 -3.99 -12.59
N LEU A 56 -11.91 -3.69 -13.87
CA LEU A 56 -11.63 -4.69 -14.87
C LEU A 56 -10.32 -5.44 -14.56
N ALA A 57 -9.23 -4.73 -14.27
CA ALA A 57 -7.94 -5.32 -13.97
C ALA A 57 -8.00 -6.25 -12.76
N VAL A 58 -8.70 -5.86 -11.70
CA VAL A 58 -8.93 -6.73 -10.55
C VAL A 58 -9.76 -7.95 -10.94
N SER A 59 -10.79 -7.79 -11.76
CA SER A 59 -11.62 -8.92 -12.21
C SER A 59 -10.87 -9.95 -13.07
N GLU A 60 -9.82 -9.52 -13.79
CA GLU A 60 -8.97 -10.38 -14.62
C GLU A 60 -7.85 -11.09 -13.81
N LEU A 61 -7.61 -10.66 -12.56
CA LEU A 61 -6.53 -11.15 -11.70
C LEU A 61 -6.58 -12.68 -11.43
N PRO A 62 -7.74 -13.31 -11.15
CA PRO A 62 -7.81 -14.76 -10.97
C PRO A 62 -7.44 -15.55 -12.23
N ALA A 63 -7.87 -15.08 -13.39
CA ALA A 63 -7.57 -15.71 -14.68
C ALA A 63 -6.07 -15.57 -15.01
N ALA A 64 -5.50 -14.38 -14.81
CA ALA A 64 -4.07 -14.14 -14.99
C ALA A 64 -3.20 -14.98 -14.03
N THR A 65 -3.65 -15.14 -12.79
CA THR A 65 -3.00 -16.01 -11.78
C THR A 65 -2.93 -17.45 -12.28
N THR A 66 -4.02 -17.96 -12.84
CA THR A 66 -4.09 -19.32 -13.43
C THR A 66 -3.22 -19.47 -14.68
N ALA A 67 -3.08 -18.40 -15.47
CA ALA A 67 -2.23 -18.38 -16.66
C ALA A 67 -0.73 -18.31 -16.36
N GLY A 68 -0.33 -17.99 -15.11
CA GLY A 68 1.04 -18.04 -14.62
C GLY A 68 1.76 -16.68 -14.62
N LYS A 69 3.04 -16.71 -14.16
CA LYS A 69 3.85 -15.51 -13.87
C LYS A 69 3.87 -14.47 -15.00
N ALA A 70 4.01 -14.92 -16.25
CA ALA A 70 4.09 -14.04 -17.42
C ALA A 70 2.82 -13.20 -17.65
N ALA A 71 1.65 -13.69 -17.22
CA ALA A 71 0.39 -12.97 -17.33
C ALA A 71 0.10 -12.10 -16.10
N VAL A 72 0.37 -12.64 -14.90
CA VAL A 72 0.00 -11.97 -13.64
C VAL A 72 0.94 -10.82 -13.26
N VAL A 73 2.24 -10.91 -13.58
CA VAL A 73 3.21 -9.87 -13.19
C VAL A 73 2.93 -8.52 -13.87
N PRO A 74 2.71 -8.44 -15.19
CA PRO A 74 2.34 -7.17 -15.84
C PRO A 74 1.01 -6.60 -15.33
N LEU A 75 0.04 -7.47 -15.02
CA LEU A 75 -1.24 -7.07 -14.46
C LEU A 75 -1.09 -6.48 -13.06
N LEU A 76 -0.35 -7.15 -12.17
CA LEU A 76 -0.05 -6.64 -10.83
C LEU A 76 0.67 -5.29 -10.88
N SER A 77 1.68 -5.15 -11.74
CA SER A 77 2.39 -3.88 -11.93
C SER A 77 1.45 -2.75 -12.41
N SER A 78 0.48 -3.07 -13.27
CA SER A 78 -0.54 -2.12 -13.70
C SER A 78 -1.48 -1.74 -12.54
N LEU A 79 -1.91 -2.72 -11.74
CA LEU A 79 -2.73 -2.49 -10.54
C LEU A 79 -1.99 -1.62 -9.51
N THR A 80 -0.71 -1.87 -9.25
CA THR A 80 0.12 -1.02 -8.38
C THR A 80 0.14 0.42 -8.89
N THR A 81 0.30 0.62 -10.20
CA THR A 81 0.36 1.97 -10.78
C THR A 81 -1.02 2.66 -10.74
N LEU A 82 -2.11 1.90 -10.89
CA LEU A 82 -3.47 2.40 -10.69
C LEU A 82 -3.70 2.88 -9.25
N THR A 83 -3.24 2.10 -8.26
CA THR A 83 -3.28 2.50 -6.84
C THR A 83 -2.46 3.77 -6.60
N LYS A 84 -1.27 3.88 -7.20
CA LYS A 84 -0.46 5.11 -7.12
C LYS A 84 -1.14 6.32 -7.76
N LEU A 85 -1.82 6.13 -8.89
CA LEU A 85 -2.60 7.19 -9.54
C LEU A 85 -3.78 7.64 -8.69
N PHE A 86 -4.46 6.70 -8.00
CA PHE A 86 -5.46 7.06 -7.00
C PHE A 86 -4.84 7.96 -5.93
N TYR A 87 -3.69 7.58 -5.37
CA TYR A 87 -2.99 8.39 -4.38
C TYR A 87 -2.64 9.78 -4.93
N ASP A 88 -2.03 9.85 -6.12
CA ASP A 88 -1.62 11.13 -6.74
C ASP A 88 -2.79 12.10 -6.89
N LEU A 89 -3.92 11.60 -7.37
CA LEU A 89 -5.11 12.40 -7.68
C LEU A 89 -5.92 12.78 -6.44
N THR A 90 -5.68 12.12 -5.32
CA THR A 90 -6.34 12.37 -4.02
C THR A 90 -5.41 13.00 -2.97
N ALA A 91 -4.13 13.21 -3.28
CA ALA A 91 -3.14 13.71 -2.33
C ALA A 91 -3.41 15.14 -1.84
N GLN A 92 -4.02 15.99 -2.68
CA GLN A 92 -4.32 17.40 -2.36
C GLN A 92 -5.68 17.58 -1.69
N ASP A 93 -6.66 16.80 -2.16
CA ASP A 93 -8.08 16.83 -1.80
C ASP A 93 -8.75 15.59 -2.40
N LEU A 94 -9.87 15.13 -1.85
CA LEU A 94 -10.67 14.05 -2.46
C LEU A 94 -11.65 14.62 -3.49
N PRO A 95 -11.49 14.31 -4.79
CA PRO A 95 -12.41 14.81 -5.80
C PRO A 95 -13.79 14.15 -5.66
N GLU A 96 -14.85 14.90 -5.94
CA GLU A 96 -16.26 14.47 -5.86
C GLU A 96 -16.52 13.11 -6.52
N TYR A 97 -15.98 12.90 -7.72
CA TYR A 97 -16.13 11.60 -8.42
C TYR A 97 -15.51 10.44 -7.63
N PHE A 98 -14.35 10.64 -7.00
CA PHE A 98 -13.73 9.59 -6.19
C PHE A 98 -14.49 9.35 -4.89
N GLU A 99 -15.09 10.39 -4.30
CA GLU A 99 -15.95 10.27 -3.12
C GLU A 99 -17.23 9.49 -3.44
N ASP A 100 -17.94 9.85 -4.51
CA ASP A 100 -19.16 9.16 -4.98
C ASP A 100 -18.91 7.67 -5.27
N HIS A 101 -17.71 7.36 -5.76
CA HIS A 101 -17.29 6.00 -6.12
C HIS A 101 -16.36 5.35 -5.09
N LEU A 102 -16.24 5.92 -3.88
CA LEU A 102 -15.28 5.45 -2.88
C LEU A 102 -15.54 4.00 -2.46
N THR A 103 -16.82 3.60 -2.39
CA THR A 103 -17.23 2.21 -2.11
C THR A 103 -16.57 1.22 -3.09
N GLU A 104 -16.46 1.60 -4.36
CA GLU A 104 -15.93 0.75 -5.43
C GLU A 104 -14.40 0.66 -5.35
N TRP A 105 -13.74 1.79 -5.06
CA TRP A 105 -12.30 1.83 -4.79
C TRP A 105 -11.91 1.01 -3.55
N ILE A 106 -12.65 1.14 -2.45
CA ILE A 106 -12.39 0.34 -1.24
C ILE A 106 -12.62 -1.16 -1.51
N ALA A 107 -13.62 -1.52 -2.32
CA ALA A 107 -13.83 -2.91 -2.71
C ALA A 107 -12.66 -3.48 -3.53
N ILE A 108 -12.08 -2.68 -4.43
CA ILE A 108 -10.86 -3.01 -5.16
C ILE A 108 -9.69 -3.21 -4.20
N PHE A 109 -9.45 -2.24 -3.31
CA PHE A 109 -8.37 -2.30 -2.32
C PHE A 109 -8.45 -3.54 -1.43
N LYS A 110 -9.64 -3.91 -0.94
CA LYS A 110 -9.81 -5.12 -0.13
C LYS A 110 -9.47 -6.40 -0.89
N GLN A 111 -9.86 -6.49 -2.17
CA GLN A 111 -9.49 -7.64 -3.01
C GLN A 111 -7.98 -7.72 -3.22
N LEU A 112 -7.33 -6.58 -3.40
CA LEU A 112 -5.87 -6.48 -3.53
C LEU A 112 -5.13 -6.85 -2.23
N LEU A 113 -5.59 -6.37 -1.07
CA LEU A 113 -5.02 -6.74 0.24
C LEU A 113 -5.19 -8.23 0.57
N SER A 114 -6.27 -8.85 0.06
CA SER A 114 -6.52 -10.28 0.27
C SER A 114 -5.85 -11.16 -0.78
N TYR A 115 -5.22 -10.59 -1.80
CA TYR A 115 -4.59 -11.36 -2.88
C TYR A 115 -3.30 -12.01 -2.39
N ALA A 116 -3.20 -13.33 -2.60
CA ALA A 116 -2.00 -14.11 -2.34
C ALA A 116 -1.73 -15.03 -3.53
N ASN A 117 -0.45 -15.18 -3.89
CA ASN A 117 -0.03 -16.08 -4.93
C ASN A 117 1.38 -16.60 -4.62
N PRO A 118 1.49 -17.83 -4.07
CA PRO A 118 2.78 -18.40 -3.66
C PRO A 118 3.81 -18.50 -4.77
N ALA A 119 3.40 -18.44 -6.04
CA ALA A 119 4.34 -18.40 -7.14
C ALA A 119 5.17 -17.11 -7.15
N LEU A 120 4.71 -16.01 -6.54
CA LEU A 120 5.38 -14.72 -6.53
C LEU A 120 6.03 -14.38 -5.17
N ASP A 121 6.07 -15.34 -4.25
CA ASP A 121 6.73 -15.17 -2.97
C ASP A 121 8.24 -14.97 -3.18
N CYS A 122 8.83 -14.16 -2.30
CA CYS A 122 10.28 -13.97 -2.23
C CYS A 122 10.93 -15.13 -1.47
N ASP A 123 12.23 -15.34 -1.70
CA ASP A 123 13.04 -16.22 -0.87
C ASP A 123 13.36 -15.53 0.48
N GLU A 124 13.77 -16.28 1.51
CA GLU A 124 14.00 -15.72 2.86
C GLU A 124 15.11 -14.66 2.89
N ASP A 125 16.12 -14.80 2.02
CA ASP A 125 17.28 -13.91 1.92
C ASP A 125 17.01 -12.65 1.07
N ASP A 126 15.84 -12.55 0.44
CA ASP A 126 15.50 -11.39 -0.39
C ASP A 126 15.27 -10.15 0.50
N THR A 127 15.83 -9.03 0.04
CA THR A 127 15.65 -7.71 0.68
C THR A 127 14.58 -6.88 0.01
N GLU A 128 14.29 -7.12 -1.28
CA GLU A 128 13.28 -6.37 -2.02
C GLU A 128 11.89 -6.98 -1.84
N PRO A 129 10.84 -6.16 -1.65
CA PRO A 129 9.49 -6.64 -1.46
C PRO A 129 8.98 -7.36 -2.71
N SER A 130 8.22 -8.43 -2.51
CA SER A 130 7.53 -9.11 -3.59
C SER A 130 6.61 -8.13 -4.35
N PRO A 131 6.28 -8.39 -5.63
CA PRO A 131 5.31 -7.57 -6.35
C PRO A 131 3.95 -7.46 -5.64
N ILE A 132 3.57 -8.49 -4.88
CA ILE A 132 2.33 -8.51 -4.08
C ILE A 132 2.48 -7.61 -2.87
N SER A 133 3.54 -7.79 -2.08
CA SER A 133 3.80 -7.00 -0.88
C SER A 133 3.94 -5.51 -1.21
N TYR A 134 4.64 -5.19 -2.30
CA TYR A 134 4.76 -3.81 -2.79
C TYR A 134 3.41 -3.20 -3.15
N MET A 135 2.58 -3.94 -3.90
CA MET A 135 1.24 -3.52 -4.28
C MET A 135 0.33 -3.33 -3.06
N GLN A 136 0.38 -4.24 -2.09
CA GLN A 136 -0.38 -4.15 -0.84
C GLN A 136 0.03 -2.94 -0.01
N SER A 137 1.33 -2.63 0.08
CA SER A 137 1.82 -1.42 0.75
C SER A 137 1.25 -0.14 0.12
N GLU A 138 1.22 -0.04 -1.21
CA GLU A 138 0.61 1.12 -1.90
C GLU A 138 -0.89 1.24 -1.61
N VAL A 139 -1.60 0.11 -1.46
CA VAL A 139 -3.02 0.12 -1.07
C VAL A 139 -3.19 0.63 0.37
N VAL A 140 -2.37 0.15 1.30
CA VAL A 140 -2.41 0.61 2.70
C VAL A 140 -2.08 2.11 2.79
N GLU A 141 -1.14 2.61 1.97
CA GLU A 141 -0.85 4.05 1.87
C GLU A 141 -2.05 4.87 1.41
N CYS A 142 -2.81 4.39 0.42
CA CYS A 142 -4.05 5.07 0.00
C CYS A 142 -5.08 5.12 1.13
N MET A 143 -5.21 4.04 1.91
CA MET A 143 -6.13 4.00 3.05
C MET A 143 -5.66 4.92 4.18
N ALA A 144 -4.35 5.02 4.42
CA ALA A 144 -3.77 5.97 5.38
C ALA A 144 -3.99 7.42 4.95
N LEU A 145 -3.83 7.72 3.66
CA LEU A 145 -4.15 9.04 3.10
C LEU A 145 -5.61 9.40 3.36
N LEU A 146 -6.55 8.52 2.96
CA LEU A 146 -7.99 8.72 3.17
C LEU A 146 -8.32 8.91 4.66
N MET A 147 -7.78 8.08 5.55
CA MET A 147 -8.01 8.22 6.99
C MET A 147 -7.46 9.56 7.53
N SER A 148 -6.32 10.03 7.03
CA SER A 148 -5.67 11.25 7.54
C SER A 148 -6.23 12.56 6.98
N LYS A 149 -6.78 12.53 5.77
CA LYS A 149 -7.25 13.71 5.04
C LYS A 149 -8.77 13.80 4.98
N GLU A 150 -9.43 12.65 4.88
CA GLU A 150 -10.85 12.52 4.49
C GLU A 150 -11.56 11.52 5.41
N GLU A 151 -11.36 11.71 6.73
CA GLU A 151 -11.85 10.81 7.77
C GLU A 151 -13.37 10.56 7.65
N GLU A 152 -14.15 11.61 7.38
CA GLU A 152 -15.61 11.51 7.27
C GLU A 152 -16.05 10.59 6.13
N ALA A 153 -15.43 10.71 4.96
CA ALA A 153 -15.71 9.85 3.80
C ALA A 153 -15.24 8.42 4.02
N PHE A 154 -14.13 8.23 4.74
CA PHE A 154 -13.55 6.91 5.00
C PHE A 154 -14.21 6.15 6.17
N GLN A 155 -14.86 6.86 7.09
CA GLN A 155 -15.47 6.32 8.31
C GLN A 155 -16.34 5.06 8.10
N PRO A 156 -17.21 4.97 7.07
CA PRO A 156 -18.04 3.78 6.83
C PRO A 156 -17.23 2.50 6.56
N PHE A 157 -15.99 2.66 6.08
CA PHE A 157 -15.11 1.56 5.71
C PHE A 157 -14.05 1.25 6.77
N LEU A 158 -13.88 2.12 7.76
CA LEU A 158 -12.75 2.12 8.67
C LEU A 158 -12.60 0.80 9.44
N SER A 159 -13.66 0.33 10.10
CA SER A 159 -13.59 -0.86 10.96
C SER A 159 -13.13 -2.11 10.18
N ASP A 160 -13.69 -2.33 8.98
CA ASP A 160 -13.33 -3.46 8.13
C ASP A 160 -11.92 -3.32 7.55
N SER A 161 -11.51 -2.08 7.25
CA SER A 161 -10.16 -1.76 6.77
C SER A 161 -9.11 -2.04 7.84
N VAL A 162 -9.36 -1.62 9.09
CA VAL A 162 -8.49 -1.93 10.24
C VAL A 162 -8.37 -3.43 10.44
N SER A 163 -9.49 -4.16 10.41
CA SER A 163 -9.48 -5.63 10.53
C SER A 163 -8.67 -6.30 9.42
N THR A 164 -8.77 -5.81 8.18
CA THR A 164 -8.05 -6.34 7.02
C THR A 164 -6.54 -6.10 7.14
N VAL A 165 -6.13 -4.86 7.42
CA VAL A 165 -4.71 -4.51 7.58
C VAL A 165 -4.11 -5.20 8.80
N TRP A 166 -4.88 -5.33 9.89
CA TRP A 166 -4.46 -6.09 11.06
C TRP A 166 -4.17 -7.56 10.72
N THR A 167 -5.08 -8.21 10.01
CA THR A 167 -4.90 -9.61 9.57
C THR A 167 -3.69 -9.76 8.67
N LEU A 168 -3.48 -8.81 7.74
CA LEU A 168 -2.31 -8.78 6.87
C LEU A 168 -1.00 -8.66 7.66
N LEU A 169 -0.95 -7.73 8.62
CA LEU A 169 0.23 -7.55 9.48
C LEU A 169 0.53 -8.79 10.32
N MET A 170 -0.50 -9.49 10.83
CA MET A 170 -0.32 -10.75 11.57
C MET A 170 0.19 -11.91 10.71
N ALA A 171 -0.04 -11.87 9.41
CA ALA A 171 0.51 -12.82 8.46
C ALA A 171 1.91 -12.41 7.93
N THR A 172 2.35 -11.18 8.22
CA THR A 172 3.65 -10.66 7.80
C THR A 172 4.72 -11.14 8.79
N GLY A 173 5.69 -11.91 8.30
CA GLY A 173 6.85 -12.36 9.04
C GLY A 173 7.94 -11.29 9.19
N LEU A 174 9.11 -11.70 9.66
CA LEU A 174 10.23 -10.83 10.03
C LEU A 174 11.31 -10.68 8.94
N ALA A 175 11.13 -11.31 7.78
CA ALA A 175 12.12 -11.26 6.71
C ALA A 175 12.24 -9.83 6.12
N PRO A 176 13.45 -9.39 5.70
CA PRO A 176 13.69 -8.02 5.23
C PRO A 176 12.78 -7.57 4.08
N HIS A 177 12.48 -8.45 3.10
CA HIS A 177 11.55 -8.14 2.01
C HIS A 177 10.12 -7.77 2.48
N GLN A 178 9.77 -8.06 3.73
CA GLN A 178 8.44 -7.80 4.29
C GLN A 178 8.38 -6.48 5.07
N ASP A 179 9.51 -5.81 5.28
CA ASP A 179 9.64 -4.60 6.09
C ASP A 179 8.77 -3.47 5.57
N LEU A 180 8.75 -3.25 4.25
CA LEU A 180 7.93 -2.22 3.65
C LEU A 180 6.44 -2.39 4.00
N LEU A 181 5.93 -3.62 3.94
CA LEU A 181 4.52 -3.91 4.23
C LEU A 181 4.23 -3.79 5.72
N ALA A 182 5.13 -4.31 6.56
CA ALA A 182 5.02 -4.21 8.02
C ALA A 182 4.99 -2.74 8.47
N THR A 183 5.98 -1.94 8.08
CA THR A 183 6.09 -0.52 8.45
C THR A 183 4.90 0.29 7.96
N THR A 184 4.46 0.06 6.72
CA THR A 184 3.30 0.76 6.15
C THR A 184 2.00 0.40 6.88
N SER A 185 1.81 -0.88 7.22
CA SER A 185 0.66 -1.35 8.00
C SER A 185 0.66 -0.80 9.41
N ILE A 186 1.81 -0.80 10.09
CA ILE A 186 1.97 -0.22 11.43
C ILE A 186 1.64 1.28 11.37
N ARG A 187 2.18 2.02 10.38
CA ARG A 187 1.87 3.45 10.20
C ARG A 187 0.38 3.70 10.07
N PHE A 188 -0.34 2.95 9.24
CA PHE A 188 -1.80 3.06 9.13
C PHE A 188 -2.51 2.81 10.46
N LEU A 189 -2.17 1.74 11.16
CA LEU A 189 -2.76 1.43 12.47
C LEU A 189 -2.45 2.50 13.52
N THR A 190 -1.24 3.06 13.51
CA THR A 190 -0.86 4.21 14.33
C THR A 190 -1.71 5.44 14.00
N THR A 191 -1.93 5.75 12.73
CA THR A 191 -2.81 6.86 12.31
C THR A 191 -4.22 6.70 12.90
N VAL A 192 -4.79 5.49 12.87
CA VAL A 192 -6.11 5.22 13.46
C VAL A 192 -6.07 5.27 14.99
N ALA A 193 -5.01 4.75 15.62
CA ALA A 193 -4.87 4.74 17.07
C ALA A 193 -4.67 6.15 17.66
N CYS A 194 -4.09 7.08 16.89
CA CYS A 194 -3.95 8.48 17.26
C CYS A 194 -5.18 9.34 16.90
N SER A 195 -6.18 8.78 16.23
CA SER A 195 -7.42 9.47 15.89
C SER A 195 -8.51 9.28 16.96
N PRO A 196 -9.69 9.93 16.84
CA PRO A 196 -10.85 9.65 17.68
C PRO A 196 -11.31 8.19 17.66
N HIS A 197 -10.83 7.38 16.72
CA HIS A 197 -11.18 5.97 16.57
C HIS A 197 -10.27 5.01 17.33
N HIS A 198 -9.42 5.51 18.24
CA HIS A 198 -8.55 4.69 19.10
C HIS A 198 -9.29 3.57 19.86
N ALA A 199 -10.60 3.73 20.09
CA ALA A 199 -11.45 2.72 20.72
C ALA A 199 -11.49 1.37 19.96
N LEU A 200 -11.18 1.37 18.66
CA LEU A 200 -11.03 0.15 17.86
C LEU A 200 -9.92 -0.78 18.39
N PHE A 201 -8.96 -0.24 19.15
CA PHE A 201 -7.86 -0.99 19.76
C PHE A 201 -8.01 -1.16 21.27
N ALA A 202 -9.14 -0.77 21.87
CA ALA A 202 -9.31 -0.74 23.32
C ALA A 202 -9.54 -2.12 23.96
N SER A 203 -9.72 -3.18 23.17
CA SER A 203 -9.90 -4.53 23.73
C SER A 203 -8.57 -5.06 24.30
N GLN A 204 -8.66 -5.79 25.41
CA GLN A 204 -7.48 -6.40 26.03
C GLN A 204 -6.76 -7.33 25.06
N ASP A 205 -7.51 -8.11 24.28
CA ASP A 205 -6.95 -9.02 23.27
C ASP A 205 -6.22 -8.26 22.15
N ALA A 206 -6.74 -7.11 21.71
CA ALA A 206 -6.05 -6.29 20.69
C ALA A 206 -4.72 -5.78 21.24
N LEU A 207 -4.72 -5.18 22.44
CA LEU A 207 -3.50 -4.67 23.07
C LEU A 207 -2.47 -5.78 23.35
N GLN A 208 -2.92 -6.96 23.78
CA GLN A 208 -2.03 -8.10 23.97
C GLN A 208 -1.40 -8.53 22.64
N ASN A 209 -2.18 -8.63 21.57
CA ASN A 209 -1.65 -8.95 20.24
C ASN A 209 -0.71 -7.87 19.70
N VAL A 210 -0.99 -6.56 19.94
CA VAL A 210 -0.03 -5.49 19.62
C VAL A 210 1.31 -5.77 20.29
N CYS A 211 1.31 -6.01 21.61
CA CYS A 211 2.53 -6.22 22.36
C CYS A 211 3.29 -7.48 21.94
N GLU A 212 2.60 -8.62 21.84
CA GLU A 212 3.23 -9.92 21.63
C GLU A 212 3.57 -10.23 20.17
N LYS A 213 2.76 -9.73 19.22
CA LYS A 213 2.87 -10.09 17.80
C LYS A 213 3.43 -8.97 16.93
N ILE A 214 3.32 -7.72 17.36
CA ILE A 214 3.86 -6.58 16.60
C ILE A 214 5.09 -6.03 17.31
N ILE A 215 4.98 -5.59 18.56
CA ILE A 215 6.08 -4.89 19.22
C ILE A 215 7.23 -5.85 19.54
N ALA A 216 6.97 -6.91 20.32
CA ALA A 216 8.02 -7.81 20.80
C ALA A 216 8.87 -8.44 19.69
N PRO A 217 8.31 -8.88 18.55
CA PRO A 217 9.11 -9.42 17.44
C PRO A 217 9.95 -8.38 16.70
N ASN A 218 9.49 -7.12 16.63
CA ASN A 218 10.15 -6.07 15.86
C ASN A 218 11.19 -5.24 16.67
N VAL A 219 11.19 -5.34 18.01
CA VAL A 219 12.19 -4.67 18.87
C VAL A 219 13.35 -5.57 19.29
N GLN A 220 13.34 -6.84 18.87
CA GLN A 220 14.43 -7.77 19.13
C GLN A 220 15.67 -7.38 18.34
N LEU A 221 16.84 -7.64 18.93
CA LEU A 221 18.10 -7.51 18.22
C LEU A 221 18.13 -8.55 17.10
N LEU A 222 18.37 -8.12 15.87
CA LEU A 222 18.42 -9.01 14.72
C LEU A 222 19.81 -9.65 14.62
N THR A 223 19.91 -10.82 14.00
CA THR A 223 21.21 -11.50 13.80
C THR A 223 22.19 -10.62 13.01
N GLN A 224 21.69 -9.85 12.04
CA GLN A 224 22.49 -8.86 11.31
C GLN A 224 23.07 -7.74 12.22
N ASP A 225 22.38 -7.39 13.31
CA ASP A 225 22.85 -6.40 14.27
C ASP A 225 23.95 -6.99 15.16
N GLU A 226 23.82 -8.28 15.52
CA GLU A 226 24.86 -9.05 16.23
C GLU A 226 26.11 -9.19 15.37
N GLU A 227 25.96 -9.57 14.09
CA GLU A 227 27.08 -9.65 13.14
C GLU A 227 27.77 -8.30 12.96
N LEU A 228 27.01 -7.20 12.83
CA LEU A 228 27.58 -5.85 12.74
C LEU A 228 28.35 -5.47 14.01
N PHE A 229 27.86 -5.85 15.18
CA PHE A 229 28.55 -5.61 16.44
C PHE A 229 29.87 -6.39 16.54
N GLU A 230 29.89 -7.64 16.07
CA GLU A 230 31.09 -8.50 16.08
C GLU A 230 32.13 -8.06 15.04
N ASP A 231 31.72 -7.75 13.81
CA ASP A 231 32.61 -7.42 12.70
C ASP A 231 33.04 -5.95 12.69
N ASN A 232 32.15 -5.02 13.06
CA ASN A 232 32.39 -3.59 13.02
C ASN A 232 31.72 -2.83 14.19
N PRO A 233 32.22 -2.98 15.43
CA PRO A 233 31.61 -2.40 16.62
C PRO A 233 31.56 -0.86 16.60
N PHE A 234 32.47 -0.19 15.88
CA PHE A 234 32.45 1.26 15.74
C PHE A 234 31.26 1.74 14.88
N GLU A 235 30.93 1.02 13.81
CA GLU A 235 29.76 1.34 12.99
C GLU A 235 28.47 1.05 13.76
N TYR A 236 28.38 -0.08 14.47
CA TYR A 236 27.23 -0.38 15.34
C TYR A 236 26.96 0.75 16.34
N ILE A 237 27.98 1.17 17.10
CA ILE A 237 27.85 2.27 18.08
C ILE A 237 27.44 3.57 17.39
N ARG A 238 27.99 3.85 16.19
CA ARG A 238 27.65 5.06 15.44
C ARG A 238 26.18 5.05 15.02
N ARG A 239 25.67 3.93 14.46
CA ARG A 239 24.28 3.77 14.05
C ARG A 239 23.31 3.94 15.22
N ASP A 240 23.62 3.31 16.36
CA ASP A 240 22.83 3.39 17.59
C ASP A 240 22.78 4.83 18.16
N VAL A 241 23.91 5.53 18.19
CA VAL A 241 23.99 6.92 18.68
C VAL A 241 23.35 7.92 17.73
N GLU A 242 23.50 7.72 16.41
CA GLU A 242 22.95 8.61 15.38
C GLU A 242 21.45 8.35 15.12
N GLY A 243 20.89 7.25 15.61
CA GLY A 243 19.50 6.86 15.37
C GLY A 243 19.23 6.51 13.90
N SER A 244 20.22 5.94 13.19
CA SER A 244 20.05 5.58 11.77
C SER A 244 19.04 4.45 11.53
N ASP A 245 18.53 3.86 12.61
CA ASP A 245 17.50 2.81 12.59
C ASP A 245 16.09 3.34 12.33
N ALA A 246 15.94 4.65 12.09
CA ALA A 246 14.65 5.32 11.88
C ALA A 246 13.77 4.74 10.74
N ASP A 247 14.37 4.01 9.80
CA ASP A 247 13.67 3.32 8.70
C ASP A 247 13.70 1.77 8.84
N THR A 248 14.20 1.24 9.96
CA THR A 248 14.11 -0.19 10.30
C THR A 248 12.81 -0.48 11.05
N ARG A 249 12.47 -1.75 11.26
CA ARG A 249 11.28 -2.10 12.05
C ARG A 249 11.37 -1.71 13.54
N ARG A 250 12.57 -1.40 14.04
CA ARG A 250 12.87 -1.14 15.44
C ARG A 250 12.83 0.36 15.75
#